data_AF-A0A8S2FU58-F1
#
_entry.id   AF-A0A8S2FU58-F1
#
_cell.length_a   1.000
_cell.length_b   1.000
_cell.length_c   1.000
_cell.angle_alpha   90.00
_cell.angle_beta   90.00
_cell.angle_gamma   90.00
#
_symmetry.space_group_name_H-M   'P 1'
#
loop_
_entity.id
_entity.type
_entity.pdbx_description
1 polymer ?
#
loop_
_entity_poly.entity_id
_entity_poly.type
_entity_poly.pdbx_seq_one_letter_code
_entity_poly.pdbx_strand_id
1 'polypeptide(L)'
;YKNRYIVTPEIRELYSNSERQKELAFFTVRKGCKELPTFYDIFQMVCAFDHGSKVKDITNKLKLTNIDEKKLVQYCVLKGYLRRVRQYPILLYDVNESISNGEKMLNTKNGKKSFKEFCDGTNDMDNIQCASTDSRLNSMNRKQQSYDAFSNRKYQINDLPLLTLWK
;
A
#
# COMPACT_ATOMS: atom_id res chain seq x y z
N TYR A 1 3.07 -1.84 -0.92
CA TYR A 1 3.73 -2.98 -0.25
C TYR A 1 4.27 -2.57 1.13
N LYS A 2 3.40 -2.13 2.06
CA LYS A 2 3.80 -1.89 3.46
C LYS A 2 3.25 -2.98 4.39
N ASN A 3 2.08 -3.53 4.04
CA ASN A 3 1.46 -4.64 4.74
C ASN A 3 2.43 -5.79 4.93
N ARG A 4 2.39 -6.39 6.12
CA ARG A 4 3.12 -7.61 6.47
C ARG A 4 2.14 -8.75 6.70
N TYR A 5 2.60 -9.94 6.39
CA TYR A 5 1.80 -11.16 6.42
C TYR A 5 2.60 -12.26 7.11
N ILE A 6 1.88 -13.18 7.74
CA ILE A 6 2.44 -14.37 8.37
C ILE A 6 1.70 -15.60 7.89
N VAL A 7 2.42 -16.70 7.76
CA VAL A 7 1.87 -18.01 7.42
C VAL A 7 1.05 -18.57 8.59
N THR A 8 -0.09 -19.15 8.28
CA THR A 8 -0.94 -19.86 9.26
C THR A 8 -0.72 -21.37 9.17
N PRO A 9 -1.01 -22.14 10.23
CA PRO A 9 -0.88 -23.61 10.20
C PRO A 9 -1.81 -24.28 9.18
N GLU A 10 -2.86 -23.60 8.71
CA GLU A 10 -3.78 -24.05 7.65
C GLU A 10 -3.06 -24.26 6.31
N ILE A 11 -1.84 -23.73 6.14
CA ILE A 11 -0.99 -23.98 4.97
C ILE A 11 -0.73 -25.49 4.73
N ARG A 12 -0.88 -26.33 5.75
CA ARG A 12 -0.76 -27.80 5.62
C ARG A 12 -1.84 -28.38 4.69
N GLU A 13 -3.02 -27.79 4.66
CA GLU A 13 -4.10 -28.21 3.76
C GLU A 13 -3.74 -27.96 2.30
N LEU A 14 -3.05 -26.84 2.03
CA LEU A 14 -2.53 -26.53 0.70
C LEU A 14 -1.52 -27.59 0.22
N TYR A 15 -0.67 -28.09 1.13
CA TYR A 15 0.29 -29.14 0.79
C TYR A 15 -0.37 -30.50 0.57
N SER A 16 -1.46 -30.80 1.29
CA SER A 16 -2.11 -32.11 1.25
C SER A 16 -3.05 -32.28 0.05
N ASN A 17 -3.66 -31.19 -0.44
CA ASN A 17 -4.67 -31.26 -1.50
C ASN A 17 -4.11 -30.83 -2.87
N SER A 18 -3.96 -31.79 -3.80
CA SER A 18 -3.44 -31.55 -5.15
C SER A 18 -4.34 -30.64 -6.03
N GLU A 19 -5.64 -30.58 -5.79
CA GLU A 19 -6.55 -29.72 -6.55
C GLU A 19 -6.31 -28.24 -6.23
N ARG A 20 -6.12 -27.93 -4.95
CA ARG A 20 -5.78 -26.58 -4.47
C ARG A 20 -4.43 -26.11 -5.02
N GLN A 21 -3.48 -27.03 -5.16
CA GLN A 21 -2.16 -26.72 -5.74
C GLN A 21 -2.29 -26.30 -7.20
N LYS A 22 -3.08 -27.05 -7.99
CA LYS A 22 -3.34 -26.72 -9.40
C LYS A 22 -4.11 -25.41 -9.55
N GLU A 23 -5.14 -25.20 -8.73
CA GLU A 23 -5.92 -23.95 -8.67
C GLU A 23 -5.01 -22.75 -8.39
N LEU A 24 -4.13 -22.88 -7.39
CA LEU A 24 -3.18 -21.85 -7.01
C LEU A 24 -2.17 -21.56 -8.12
N ALA A 25 -1.59 -22.60 -8.72
CA ALA A 25 -0.62 -22.45 -9.82
C ALA A 25 -1.24 -21.68 -11.00
N PHE A 26 -2.48 -21.99 -11.37
CA PHE A 26 -3.17 -21.29 -12.45
C PHE A 26 -3.49 -19.82 -12.10
N PHE A 27 -3.97 -19.56 -10.89
CA PHE A 27 -4.34 -18.20 -10.46
C PHE A 27 -3.14 -17.26 -10.35
N THR A 28 -1.99 -17.79 -9.93
CA THR A 28 -0.78 -17.03 -9.61
C THR A 28 0.09 -16.72 -10.81
N VAL A 29 -0.23 -17.24 -12.00
CA VAL A 29 0.56 -16.97 -13.21
C VAL A 29 0.60 -15.47 -13.51
N ARG A 30 1.81 -14.96 -13.71
CA ARG A 30 2.05 -13.60 -14.17
C ARG A 30 1.61 -13.44 -15.61
N LYS A 31 0.86 -12.37 -15.89
CA LYS A 31 0.39 -12.07 -17.24
C LYS A 31 1.59 -11.95 -18.19
N GLY A 32 1.52 -12.63 -19.34
CA GLY A 32 2.58 -12.61 -20.36
C GLY A 32 3.68 -13.66 -20.18
N CYS A 33 3.68 -14.44 -19.09
CA CYS A 33 4.56 -15.61 -18.95
C CYS A 33 3.93 -16.83 -19.61
N LYS A 34 4.72 -17.59 -20.38
CA LYS A 34 4.28 -18.84 -21.02
C LYS A 34 4.36 -20.04 -20.07
N GLU A 35 5.24 -19.97 -19.08
CA GLU A 35 5.50 -21.06 -18.15
C GLU A 35 4.63 -20.94 -16.90
N LEU A 36 4.02 -22.06 -16.51
CA LEU A 36 3.32 -22.14 -15.24
C LEU A 36 4.36 -22.26 -14.11
N PRO A 37 4.19 -21.51 -13.02
CA PRO A 37 5.04 -21.64 -11.85
C PRO A 37 4.87 -23.02 -11.21
N THR A 38 5.98 -23.61 -10.79
CA THR A 38 5.97 -24.88 -10.06
C THR A 38 5.34 -24.67 -8.69
N PHE A 39 4.58 -25.65 -8.20
CA PHE A 39 4.02 -25.58 -6.84
C PHE A 39 5.11 -25.33 -5.79
N TYR A 40 6.29 -25.95 -5.96
CA TYR A 40 7.44 -25.73 -5.09
C TYR A 40 7.83 -24.24 -4.99
N ASP A 41 7.95 -23.52 -6.10
CA ASP A 41 8.33 -22.11 -6.11
C ASP A 41 7.29 -21.23 -5.39
N ILE A 42 6.01 -21.55 -5.62
CA ILE A 42 4.91 -20.86 -4.96
C ILE A 42 4.94 -21.15 -3.46
N PHE A 43 5.08 -22.41 -3.08
CA PHE A 43 5.09 -22.83 -1.69
C PHE A 43 6.30 -22.27 -0.94
N GLN A 44 7.47 -22.27 -1.57
CA GLN A 44 8.67 -21.62 -1.05
C GLN A 44 8.46 -20.13 -0.82
N MET A 45 7.79 -19.43 -1.75
CA MET A 45 7.45 -18.02 -1.57
C MET A 45 6.48 -17.81 -0.40
N VAL A 46 5.49 -18.69 -0.25
CA VAL A 46 4.53 -18.59 0.85
C VAL A 46 5.21 -18.87 2.20
N CYS A 47 6.06 -19.90 2.30
CA CYS A 47 6.79 -20.22 3.52
C CYS A 47 7.85 -19.18 3.89
N ALA A 48 8.30 -18.35 2.94
CA ALA A 48 9.22 -17.25 3.20
C ALA A 48 8.56 -16.04 3.89
N PHE A 49 7.24 -16.03 4.06
CA PHE A 49 6.56 -14.99 4.85
C PHE A 49 6.87 -15.15 6.34
N ASP A 50 7.43 -14.08 6.91
CA ASP A 50 7.79 -13.98 8.31
C ASP A 50 7.33 -12.62 8.87
N HIS A 51 7.29 -12.48 10.19
CA HIS A 51 6.81 -11.30 10.93
C HIS A 51 7.40 -9.97 10.45
N GLY A 52 8.64 -9.96 9.93
CA GLY A 52 9.35 -8.77 9.45
C GLY A 52 9.39 -8.58 7.93
N SER A 53 9.12 -9.61 7.14
CA SER A 53 9.37 -9.61 5.70
C SER A 53 8.19 -9.01 4.92
N LYS A 54 8.46 -8.09 3.99
CA LYS A 54 7.44 -7.59 3.06
C LYS A 54 7.40 -8.48 1.83
N VAL A 55 6.25 -8.48 1.15
CA VAL A 55 6.06 -9.18 -0.13
C VAL A 55 7.18 -8.85 -1.13
N LYS A 56 7.54 -7.55 -1.27
CA LYS A 56 8.63 -7.09 -2.13
C LYS A 56 9.98 -7.71 -1.76
N ASP A 57 10.28 -7.77 -0.46
CA ASP A 57 11.57 -8.26 0.02
C ASP A 57 11.71 -9.76 -0.29
N ILE A 58 10.61 -10.51 -0.15
CA ILE A 58 10.55 -11.94 -0.47
C ILE A 58 10.69 -12.17 -1.98
N THR A 59 9.92 -11.45 -2.80
CA THR A 59 10.00 -11.55 -4.26
C THR A 59 11.41 -11.21 -4.76
N ASN A 60 12.05 -10.19 -4.20
CA ASN A 60 13.42 -9.82 -4.55
C ASN A 60 14.46 -10.86 -4.13
N LYS A 61 14.29 -11.49 -2.95
CA LYS A 61 15.18 -12.55 -2.46
C LYS A 61 15.10 -13.82 -3.32
N LEU A 62 13.89 -14.24 -3.68
CA LEU A 62 13.66 -15.48 -4.44
C LEU A 62 13.79 -15.30 -5.96
N LYS A 63 13.79 -14.06 -6.47
CA LYS A 63 13.91 -13.73 -7.90
C LYS A 63 12.92 -14.47 -8.81
N LEU A 64 11.75 -14.82 -8.30
CA LEU A 64 10.72 -15.55 -9.03
C LEU A 64 10.00 -14.63 -10.02
N THR A 65 10.22 -14.83 -11.32
CA THR A 65 9.68 -13.97 -12.39
C THR A 65 8.33 -14.42 -12.93
N ASN A 66 7.95 -15.68 -12.71
CA ASN A 66 6.76 -16.28 -13.33
C ASN A 66 5.48 -16.15 -12.47
N ILE A 67 5.62 -15.65 -11.23
CA ILE A 67 4.55 -15.57 -10.23
C ILE A 67 4.08 -14.12 -10.04
N ASP A 68 2.79 -13.87 -10.13
CA ASP A 68 2.17 -12.59 -9.74
C ASP A 68 2.01 -12.54 -8.22
N GLU A 69 2.90 -11.80 -7.55
CA GLU A 69 2.95 -11.76 -6.10
C GLU A 69 1.67 -11.18 -5.47
N LYS A 70 0.95 -10.29 -6.17
CA LYS A 70 -0.29 -9.69 -5.65
C LYS A 70 -1.42 -10.72 -5.63
N LYS A 71 -1.56 -11.47 -6.72
CA LYS A 71 -2.57 -12.53 -6.83
C LYS A 71 -2.28 -13.67 -5.86
N LEU A 72 -1.02 -14.05 -5.71
CA LEU A 72 -0.61 -15.04 -4.71
C LEU A 72 -1.06 -14.64 -3.31
N VAL A 73 -0.69 -13.43 -2.87
CA VAL A 73 -1.07 -12.94 -1.54
C VAL A 73 -2.59 -12.85 -1.41
N GLN A 74 -3.30 -12.39 -2.45
CA GLN A 74 -4.76 -12.32 -2.43
C GLN A 74 -5.39 -13.70 -2.22
N TYR A 75 -4.98 -14.71 -2.99
CA TYR A 75 -5.50 -16.07 -2.85
C TYR A 75 -5.21 -16.65 -1.46
N CYS A 76 -3.96 -16.54 -1.01
CA CYS A 76 -3.56 -17.07 0.29
C CYS A 76 -4.29 -16.40 1.46
N VAL A 77 -4.57 -15.10 1.38
CA VAL A 77 -5.36 -14.40 2.40
C VAL A 77 -6.83 -14.82 2.35
N LEU A 78 -7.40 -14.99 1.15
CA LEU A 78 -8.79 -15.44 0.99
C LEU A 78 -9.04 -16.86 1.52
N LYS A 79 -8.04 -17.75 1.39
CA LYS A 79 -8.12 -19.13 1.87
C LYS A 79 -7.67 -19.32 3.32
N GLY A 80 -7.21 -18.27 4.00
CA GLY A 80 -6.75 -18.35 5.40
C GLY A 80 -5.29 -18.73 5.59
N TYR A 81 -4.57 -19.13 4.54
CA TYR A 81 -3.15 -19.52 4.58
C TYR A 81 -2.19 -18.38 5.00
N LEU A 82 -2.57 -17.13 4.72
CA LEU A 82 -1.83 -15.94 5.15
C LEU A 82 -2.71 -15.05 6.01
N ARG A 83 -2.19 -14.67 7.18
CA ARG A 83 -2.81 -13.69 8.07
C ARG A 83 -2.06 -12.36 7.99
N ARG A 84 -2.80 -11.25 7.98
CA ARG A 84 -2.19 -9.90 8.05
C ARG A 84 -1.73 -9.58 9.47
N VAL A 85 -0.49 -9.11 9.60
CA VAL A 85 0.08 -8.64 10.86
C VAL A 85 -0.12 -7.13 10.98
N ARG A 86 -0.86 -6.71 12.01
CA ARG A 86 -1.05 -5.29 12.35
C ARG A 86 0.02 -4.84 13.35
N GLN A 87 0.52 -3.62 13.18
CA GLN A 87 1.40 -2.98 14.13
C GLN A 87 0.65 -1.85 14.80
N TYR A 88 0.82 -1.72 16.11
CA TYR A 88 0.26 -0.63 16.90
C TYR A 88 1.42 0.16 17.50
N PRO A 89 1.42 1.50 17.38
CA PRO A 89 2.45 2.31 18.01
C PRO A 89 2.31 2.24 19.53
N ILE A 90 3.45 2.24 20.21
CA ILE A 90 3.54 2.37 21.66
C ILE A 90 4.31 3.64 21.98
N LEU A 91 3.83 4.40 22.95
CA LEU A 91 4.56 5.57 23.46
C LEU A 91 5.65 5.07 24.41
N LEU A 92 6.89 5.30 24.01
CA LEU A 92 8.04 5.16 24.89
C LEU A 92 8.28 6.56 25.49
N TYR A 93 8.14 6.67 26.81
CA TYR A 93 8.54 7.87 27.53
C TYR A 93 10.04 7.74 27.81
N ASP A 94 10.88 8.42 27.03
CA ASP A 94 12.28 8.56 27.42
C ASP A 94 12.34 9.41 28.69
N VAL A 95 12.90 8.85 29.75
CA VAL A 95 12.99 9.47 31.08
C VAL A 95 13.82 10.77 31.06
N ASN A 96 14.56 11.05 29.97
CA ASN A 96 15.62 12.06 29.96
C ASN A 96 15.65 13.04 28.77
N GLU A 97 14.60 13.23 27.96
CA GLU A 97 14.69 14.22 26.86
C GLU A 97 13.53 15.21 26.79
N SER A 98 13.92 16.48 27.00
CA SER A 98 13.20 17.70 26.71
C SER A 98 12.59 17.68 25.32
N ILE A 99 11.26 17.76 25.29
CA ILE A 99 10.35 18.11 24.20
C ILE A 99 11.08 18.86 23.07
N SER A 100 11.55 18.14 22.04
CA SER A 100 11.95 18.77 20.80
C SER A 100 10.69 19.24 20.08
N ASN A 101 10.48 20.55 20.09
CA ASN A 101 9.35 21.25 19.50
C ASN A 101 9.15 20.88 18.02
N GLY A 102 8.05 20.17 17.73
CA GLY A 102 7.66 19.84 16.37
C GLY A 102 6.78 18.60 16.25
N GLU A 103 5.78 18.43 17.12
CA GLU A 103 4.84 17.32 16.97
C GLU A 103 4.08 17.47 15.64
N LYS A 104 4.31 16.53 14.72
CA LYS A 104 3.61 16.51 13.44
C LYS A 104 2.15 16.17 13.68
N MET A 105 1.28 17.17 13.56
CA MET A 105 -0.16 16.96 13.56
C MET A 105 -0.58 16.26 12.26
N LEU A 106 -1.36 15.20 12.39
CA LEU A 106 -1.95 14.47 11.27
C LEU A 106 -3.42 14.87 11.13
N ASN A 107 -3.86 15.10 9.89
CA ASN A 107 -5.28 15.32 9.63
C ASN A 107 -6.01 13.97 9.66
N THR A 108 -7.03 13.86 10.49
CA THR A 108 -7.98 12.76 10.49
C THR A 108 -9.38 13.28 10.14
N LYS A 109 -10.33 12.37 9.91
CA LYS A 109 -11.74 12.69 9.63
C LYS A 109 -12.39 13.51 10.76
N ASN A 110 -11.90 13.34 11.99
CA ASN A 110 -12.41 14.00 13.20
C ASN A 110 -11.58 15.24 13.62
N GLY A 111 -10.75 15.79 12.74
CA GLY A 111 -9.90 16.95 13.03
C GLY A 111 -8.40 16.65 12.95
N LYS A 112 -7.55 17.50 13.52
CA LYS A 112 -6.10 17.26 13.58
C LYS A 112 -5.77 16.52 14.87
N LYS A 113 -5.02 15.42 14.77
CA LYS A 113 -4.54 14.66 15.92
C LYS A 113 -3.02 14.62 15.97
N SER A 114 -2.44 14.77 17.16
CA SER A 114 -1.01 14.54 17.37
C SER A 114 -0.68 13.05 17.22
N PHE A 115 0.60 12.71 16.98
CA PHE A 115 1.02 11.31 16.91
C PHE A 115 0.79 10.57 18.24
N LYS A 116 0.90 11.27 19.37
CA LYS A 116 0.64 10.73 20.71
C LYS A 116 -0.80 10.23 20.86
N GLU A 117 -1.76 10.97 20.31
CA GLU A 117 -3.18 10.59 20.35
C GLU A 117 -3.51 9.33 19.56
N PHE A 118 -2.64 8.88 18.65
CA PHE A 118 -2.81 7.60 17.94
C PHE A 118 -2.30 6.39 18.72
N CYS A 119 -1.63 6.60 19.86
CA CYS A 119 -1.09 5.53 20.70
C CYS A 119 -2.09 5.11 21.77
N ASP A 120 -3.35 4.94 21.38
CA ASP A 120 -4.49 4.56 22.21
C ASP A 120 -4.83 3.06 22.09
N GLY A 121 -4.04 2.31 21.31
CA GLY A 121 -4.26 0.88 21.03
C GLY A 121 -5.39 0.60 20.04
N THR A 122 -6.15 1.61 19.60
CA THR A 122 -7.22 1.43 18.60
C THR A 122 -6.70 1.64 17.18
N ASN A 123 -5.71 2.51 17.02
CA ASN A 123 -5.16 2.89 15.73
C ASN A 123 -3.95 2.02 15.37
N ASP A 124 -4.07 1.23 14.31
CA ASP A 124 -2.92 0.54 13.73
C ASP A 124 -2.11 1.47 12.81
N MET A 125 -0.88 1.05 12.49
CA MET A 125 0.04 1.77 11.61
C MET A 125 -0.48 1.97 10.18
N ASP A 126 -1.53 1.25 9.79
CA ASP A 126 -2.20 1.39 8.51
C ASP A 126 -3.20 2.55 8.56
N ASN A 127 -4.04 2.63 9.59
CA ASN A 127 -4.96 3.77 9.82
C ASN A 127 -4.21 5.10 9.95
N ILE A 128 -3.11 5.11 10.71
CA ILE A 128 -2.28 6.31 10.90
C ILE A 128 -1.67 6.77 9.58
N GLN A 129 -1.21 5.83 8.76
CA GLN A 129 -0.64 6.18 7.46
C GLN A 129 -1.69 6.78 6.53
N CYS A 130 -2.89 6.20 6.47
CA CYS A 130 -3.98 6.74 5.65
C CYS A 130 -4.26 8.22 6.00
N ALA A 131 -4.32 8.55 7.29
CA ALA A 131 -4.46 9.93 7.77
C ALA A 131 -3.30 10.84 7.33
N SER A 132 -2.07 10.32 7.31
CA SER A 132 -0.89 11.05 6.83
C SER A 132 -0.84 11.25 5.31
N THR A 133 -1.44 10.35 4.53
CA THR A 133 -1.44 10.44 3.06
C THR A 133 -2.55 11.34 2.54
N ASP A 134 -3.71 11.38 3.20
CA ASP A 134 -4.82 12.28 2.85
C ASP A 134 -4.41 13.75 2.96
N SER A 135 -3.57 14.08 3.95
CA SER A 135 -2.98 15.41 4.07
C SER A 135 -2.01 15.75 2.93
N ARG A 136 -1.24 14.77 2.45
CA ARG A 136 -0.29 14.93 1.33
C ARG A 136 -1.00 15.07 -0.02
N LEU A 137 -2.02 14.26 -0.29
CA LEU A 137 -2.87 14.35 -1.49
C LEU A 137 -3.65 15.68 -1.52
N ASN A 138 -4.21 16.10 -0.38
CA ASN A 138 -4.86 17.42 -0.28
C ASN A 138 -3.89 18.60 -0.48
N SER A 139 -2.60 18.44 -0.16
CA SER A 139 -1.59 19.46 -0.45
C SER A 139 -1.19 19.48 -1.93
N MET A 140 -1.14 18.32 -2.59
CA MET A 140 -0.85 18.21 -4.03
C MET A 140 -2.01 18.74 -4.88
N ASN A 141 -3.26 18.41 -4.53
CA ASN A 141 -4.44 18.94 -5.21
C ASN A 141 -4.56 20.47 -5.09
N ARG A 142 -4.20 21.06 -3.93
CA ARG A 142 -4.15 22.52 -3.78
C ARG A 142 -3.07 23.19 -4.64
N LYS A 143 -1.90 22.56 -4.75
CA LYS A 143 -0.85 23.04 -5.66
C LYS A 143 -1.31 22.94 -7.12
N GLN A 144 -1.91 21.83 -7.52
CA GLN A 144 -2.42 21.65 -8.88
C GLN A 144 -3.50 22.69 -9.23
N GLN A 145 -4.48 22.91 -8.35
CA GLN A 145 -5.49 23.97 -8.52
C GLN A 145 -4.87 25.37 -8.62
N SER A 146 -3.78 25.64 -7.90
CA SER A 146 -3.06 26.91 -8.03
C SER A 146 -2.34 27.05 -9.38
N TYR A 147 -1.76 25.97 -9.91
CA TYR A 147 -1.15 25.95 -11.25
C TYR A 147 -2.21 26.11 -12.35
N ASP A 148 -3.35 25.43 -12.22
CA ASP A 148 -4.45 25.50 -13.19
C ASP A 148 -5.13 26.88 -13.17
N ALA A 149 -5.26 27.50 -11.98
CA ALA A 149 -5.73 28.88 -11.84
C ALA A 149 -4.74 29.94 -12.40
N PHE A 150 -3.43 29.66 -12.37
CA PHE A 150 -2.42 30.51 -12.98
C PHE A 150 -2.38 30.35 -14.51
N SER A 151 -2.59 29.12 -14.99
CA SER A 151 -2.72 28.79 -16.42
C SER A 151 -3.92 29.50 -17.04
N ASN A 152 -5.10 29.44 -16.41
CA ASN A 152 -6.31 30.09 -16.90
C ASN A 152 -6.23 31.63 -16.97
N ARG A 153 -5.36 32.29 -16.20
CA ARG A 153 -5.11 33.73 -16.34
C ARG A 153 -4.25 34.09 -17.55
N LYS A 154 -3.39 33.19 -18.02
CA LYS A 154 -2.54 33.44 -19.21
C LYS A 154 -3.29 33.30 -20.54
N TYR A 155 -4.44 32.63 -20.55
CA TYR A 155 -5.22 32.39 -21.78
C TYR A 155 -6.42 33.35 -21.98
N GLN A 156 -6.58 34.39 -21.15
CA GLN A 156 -7.68 35.37 -21.27
C GLN A 156 -7.30 36.69 -21.98
N ILE A 157 -6.11 36.79 -22.57
CA ILE A 157 -5.74 37.92 -23.43
C ILE A 157 -5.59 37.35 -24.84
N ASN A 158 -6.70 37.29 -25.60
CA ASN A 158 -6.70 37.23 -27.08
C ASN A 158 -8.09 37.30 -27.73
N ASP A 159 -9.17 37.61 -27.00
CA ASP A 159 -10.48 37.87 -27.63
C ASP A 159 -10.70 39.37 -27.83
N LEU A 160 -10.01 39.94 -28.84
CA LEU A 160 -10.44 41.19 -29.48
C LEU A 160 -11.32 40.82 -30.68
N PRO A 161 -12.56 41.34 -30.79
CA PRO A 161 -13.44 41.01 -31.89
C PRO A 161 -12.95 41.64 -33.19
N LEU A 162 -12.46 40.81 -34.12
CA LEU A 162 -12.33 41.15 -35.53
C LEU A 162 -13.73 41.22 -36.14
N LEU A 163 -14.25 42.41 -36.45
CA LEU A 163 -15.25 42.64 -37.50
C LEU A 163 -15.54 44.16 -37.65
N THR A 164 -14.89 44.84 -38.60
CA THR A 164 -15.50 45.88 -39.45
C THR A 164 -14.57 46.19 -40.62
N LEU A 165 -14.84 45.62 -41.79
CA LEU A 165 -14.51 46.16 -43.13
C LEU A 165 -14.88 45.09 -44.14
N TRP A 166 -16.05 45.19 -44.78
CA TRP A 166 -16.39 44.72 -46.14
C TRP A 166 -17.88 45.03 -46.41
N LYS A 167 -18.18 46.30 -46.69
CA LYS A 167 -19.11 46.75 -47.75
C LYS A 167 -19.07 48.27 -47.87
#